data_AF-A0A2N5CDW7-F1
#
_entry.id   AF-A0A2N5CDW7-F1
#
_cell.length_a   1.000
_cell.length_b   1.000
_cell.length_c   1.000
_cell.angle_alpha   90.00
_cell.angle_beta   90.00
_cell.angle_gamma   90.00
#
_symmetry.space_group_name_H-M   'P 1'
#
loop_
_entity.id
_entity.type
_entity.pdbx_description
1 polymer ?
#
loop_
_entity_poly.entity_id
_entity_poly.type
_entity_poly.pdbx_seq_one_letter_code
_entity_poly.pdbx_strand_id
1 'polypeptide(L)'
;MTSKNPPQFWFRSTLFGREASEAKATNPFVSGQQVARWLHDRLVSEGRIVEEIVPEDWGWCSIVQRKPYLLWIGCGSVQDIAAEQTGASTPIDGETVWSCMVVAELSLLGRLKGYSAAESVEALFQQAMAIVERDTANVLVPEP
;
A
#
# COMPACT_ATOMS: atom_id res chain seq x y z
N MET A 1 -6.91 16.86 -13.87
CA MET A 1 -5.61 17.16 -13.23
C MET A 1 -5.30 16.00 -12.30
N THR A 2 -4.43 15.07 -12.71
CA THR A 2 -3.86 14.11 -11.75
C THR A 2 -2.89 14.89 -10.87
N SER A 3 -3.11 14.85 -9.56
CA SER A 3 -2.12 15.31 -8.57
C SER A 3 -0.74 14.80 -8.93
N LYS A 4 0.29 15.62 -8.67
CA LYS A 4 1.70 15.29 -8.94
C LYS A 4 2.15 14.03 -8.19
N ASN A 5 1.44 13.69 -7.11
CA ASN A 5 1.63 12.48 -6.30
C ASN A 5 0.31 11.69 -6.20
N PRO A 6 0.33 10.35 -6.27
CA PRO A 6 -0.84 9.52 -6.04
C PRO A 6 -1.39 9.68 -4.61
N PRO A 7 -2.71 9.48 -4.38
CA PRO A 7 -3.26 9.46 -3.03
C PRO A 7 -2.59 8.40 -2.16
N GLN A 8 -2.17 8.80 -0.97
CA GLN A 8 -1.40 7.99 -0.04
C GLN A 8 -1.78 8.34 1.39
N PHE A 9 -1.80 7.34 2.26
CA PHE A 9 -2.02 7.54 3.70
C PHE A 9 -1.04 6.68 4.51
N TRP A 10 -0.86 7.07 5.77
CA TRP A 10 0.08 6.44 6.68
C TRP A 10 -0.59 6.06 7.98
N PHE A 11 -0.13 4.98 8.60
CA PHE A 11 -0.66 4.50 9.86
C PHE A 11 0.36 3.67 10.63
N ARG A 12 0.17 3.57 11.94
CA ARG A 12 0.84 2.60 12.79
C ARG A 12 -0.11 1.46 13.11
N SER A 13 0.44 0.27 13.35
CA SER A 13 -0.36 -0.90 13.68
C SER A 13 0.39 -1.85 14.61
N THR A 14 -0.34 -2.46 15.53
CA THR A 14 0.15 -3.59 16.35
C THR A 14 -0.11 -4.95 15.71
N LEU A 15 -0.80 -5.01 14.55
CA LEU A 15 -1.09 -6.24 13.83
C LEU A 15 0.09 -6.76 13.01
N PHE A 16 1.03 -5.87 12.67
CA PHE A 16 2.04 -6.13 11.66
C PHE A 16 3.44 -6.01 12.25
N GLY A 17 4.28 -6.99 11.92
CA GLY A 17 5.71 -6.96 12.17
C GLY A 17 6.49 -7.01 10.85
N ARG A 18 7.81 -6.79 10.94
CA ARG A 18 8.71 -6.99 9.79
C ARG A 18 9.10 -8.46 9.71
N GLU A 19 8.85 -9.13 8.59
CA GLU A 19 9.28 -10.51 8.39
C GLU A 19 10.65 -10.60 7.72
N ALA A 20 11.58 -11.35 8.32
CA ALA A 20 12.91 -11.58 7.73
C ALA A 20 12.85 -12.30 6.35
N SER A 21 11.76 -13.03 6.07
CA SER A 21 11.52 -13.71 4.80
C SER A 21 11.17 -12.79 3.64
N GLU A 22 10.68 -11.56 3.90
CA GLU A 22 10.30 -10.62 2.83
C GLU A 22 11.49 -10.20 1.98
N ALA A 23 12.67 -10.08 2.57
CA ALA A 23 13.92 -9.68 1.90
C ALA A 23 14.38 -10.63 0.77
N LYS A 24 13.75 -11.79 0.60
CA LYS A 24 13.99 -12.70 -0.54
C LYS A 24 13.12 -12.39 -1.76
N ALA A 25 11.98 -11.75 -1.55
CA ALA A 25 11.00 -11.42 -2.58
C ALA A 25 11.03 -9.94 -2.96
N THR A 26 11.45 -9.07 -2.04
CA THR A 26 11.63 -7.62 -2.22
C THR A 26 13.09 -7.22 -2.02
N ASN A 27 13.42 -5.93 -2.16
CA ASN A 27 14.73 -5.44 -1.72
C ASN A 27 14.91 -5.63 -0.21
N PRO A 28 16.16 -5.77 0.28
CA PRO A 28 16.43 -5.79 1.71
C PRO A 28 15.75 -4.61 2.42
N PHE A 29 15.21 -4.88 3.61
CA PHE A 29 14.54 -3.88 4.46
C PHE A 29 13.22 -3.31 3.91
N VAL A 30 12.70 -3.86 2.82
CA VAL A 30 11.33 -3.59 2.38
C VAL A 30 10.39 -4.54 3.10
N SER A 31 9.38 -3.98 3.77
CA SER A 31 8.33 -4.73 4.44
C SER A 31 6.95 -4.23 4.02
N GLY A 32 5.95 -5.10 4.01
CA GLY A 32 4.57 -4.73 3.67
C GLY A 32 3.66 -5.90 3.32
N GLN A 33 4.17 -7.13 3.31
CA GLN A 33 3.40 -8.31 2.89
C GLN A 33 2.18 -8.53 3.78
N GLN A 34 2.36 -8.41 5.09
CA GLN A 34 1.27 -8.60 6.06
C GLN A 34 0.18 -7.54 5.87
N VAL A 35 0.57 -6.29 5.63
CA VAL A 35 -0.38 -5.19 5.32
C VAL A 35 -1.15 -5.51 4.03
N ALA A 36 -0.47 -5.90 2.96
CA ALA A 36 -1.10 -6.22 1.68
C ALA A 36 -2.10 -7.39 1.80
N ARG A 37 -1.72 -8.48 2.48
CA ARG A 37 -2.59 -9.64 2.72
C ARG A 37 -3.79 -9.29 3.59
N TRP A 38 -3.56 -8.58 4.69
CA TRP A 38 -4.63 -8.15 5.58
C TRP A 38 -5.62 -7.25 4.85
N LEU A 39 -5.12 -6.26 4.11
CA LEU A 39 -5.97 -5.33 3.37
C LEU A 39 -6.71 -6.02 2.23
N HIS A 40 -6.07 -6.98 1.55
CA HIS A 40 -6.73 -7.87 0.59
C HIS A 40 -7.96 -8.54 1.21
N ASP A 41 -7.80 -9.22 2.35
CA ASP A 41 -8.88 -9.97 2.98
C ASP A 41 -10.06 -9.05 3.37
N ARG A 42 -9.76 -7.85 3.86
CA ARG A 42 -10.78 -6.85 4.19
C ARG A 42 -11.48 -6.31 2.96
N LEU A 43 -10.76 -5.95 1.90
CA LEU A 43 -11.34 -5.48 0.65
C LEU A 43 -12.25 -6.54 0.02
N VAL A 44 -11.81 -7.80 0.01
CA VAL A 44 -12.62 -8.94 -0.46
C VAL A 44 -13.88 -9.11 0.39
N SER A 45 -13.76 -9.00 1.72
CA SER A 45 -14.93 -9.09 2.61
C SER A 45 -15.97 -7.98 2.39
N GLU A 46 -15.55 -6.84 1.84
CA GLU A 46 -16.42 -5.72 1.46
C GLU A 46 -16.88 -5.77 0.00
N GLY A 47 -16.64 -6.90 -0.69
CA GLY A 47 -17.13 -7.16 -2.03
C GLY A 47 -16.25 -6.65 -3.17
N ARG A 48 -15.01 -6.19 -2.89
CA ARG A 48 -14.03 -5.95 -3.96
C ARG A 48 -13.45 -7.26 -4.47
N ILE A 49 -13.01 -7.21 -5.72
CA ILE A 49 -12.09 -8.20 -6.28
C ILE A 49 -10.67 -7.68 -6.05
N VAL A 50 -9.79 -8.55 -5.58
CA VAL A 50 -8.34 -8.33 -5.61
C VAL A 50 -7.76 -9.50 -6.40
N GLU A 51 -7.16 -9.21 -7.54
CA GLU A 51 -6.71 -10.21 -8.50
C GLU A 51 -5.43 -10.91 -8.01
N GLU A 52 -4.50 -10.15 -7.44
CA GLU A 52 -3.15 -10.64 -7.13
C GLU A 52 -2.46 -9.76 -6.09
N ILE A 53 -1.54 -10.34 -5.32
CA ILE A 53 -0.59 -9.63 -4.46
C ILE A 53 0.81 -9.91 -4.99
N VAL A 54 1.52 -8.88 -5.45
CA VAL A 54 2.86 -9.00 -6.06
C VAL A 54 3.91 -8.27 -5.23
N PRO A 55 5.13 -8.82 -5.08
CA PRO A 55 6.24 -8.10 -4.48
C PRO A 55 6.79 -7.05 -5.45
N GLU A 56 7.19 -5.90 -4.91
CA GLU A 56 7.86 -4.81 -5.63
C GLU A 56 9.17 -4.43 -4.92
N ASP A 57 10.02 -3.66 -5.58
CA ASP A 57 11.32 -3.22 -5.06
C ASP A 57 11.21 -2.20 -3.91
N TRP A 58 10.01 -1.67 -3.67
CA TRP A 58 9.66 -0.74 -2.58
C TRP A 58 8.57 -1.25 -1.61
N GLY A 59 7.92 -2.40 -1.89
CA GLY A 59 6.83 -2.90 -1.05
C GLY A 59 6.07 -4.08 -1.65
N TRP A 60 4.77 -4.13 -1.38
CA TRP A 60 3.85 -5.13 -1.92
C TRP A 60 2.67 -4.44 -2.57
N CYS A 61 2.28 -4.91 -3.75
CA CYS A 61 1.20 -4.32 -4.54
C CYS A 61 0.02 -5.30 -4.59
N SER A 62 -1.17 -4.85 -4.16
CA SER A 62 -2.41 -5.59 -4.34
C SER A 62 -3.14 -5.05 -5.58
N ILE A 63 -3.18 -5.86 -6.63
CA ILE A 63 -3.82 -5.52 -7.90
C ILE A 63 -5.33 -5.72 -7.77
N VAL A 64 -6.10 -4.64 -7.90
CA VAL A 64 -7.57 -4.65 -7.77
C VAL A 64 -8.25 -4.85 -9.12
N GLN A 65 -7.63 -4.36 -10.20
CA GLN A 65 -8.17 -4.46 -11.55
C GLN A 65 -7.05 -4.28 -12.58
N ARG A 66 -7.08 -5.03 -13.70
CA ARG A 66 -6.15 -4.83 -14.83
C ARG A 66 -6.70 -4.06 -16.03
N LYS A 67 -8.03 -4.00 -16.21
CA LYS A 67 -8.69 -3.33 -17.36
C LYS A 67 -9.88 -2.49 -16.91
N PRO A 68 -10.12 -1.31 -17.51
CA PRO A 68 -9.42 -0.74 -18.68
C PRO A 68 -8.07 -0.07 -18.38
N TYR A 69 -7.69 -0.03 -17.11
CA TYR A 69 -6.40 0.42 -16.58
C TYR A 69 -6.01 -0.49 -15.42
N LEU A 70 -4.71 -0.49 -15.08
CA LEU A 70 -4.20 -1.21 -13.92
C LEU A 70 -4.46 -0.35 -12.67
N LEU A 71 -5.33 -0.80 -11.77
CA LEU A 71 -5.63 -0.16 -10.48
C LEU A 71 -5.07 -1.03 -9.36
N TRP A 72 -4.31 -0.42 -8.47
CA TRP A 72 -3.63 -1.16 -7.41
C TRP A 72 -3.42 -0.32 -6.15
N ILE A 73 -3.18 -1.00 -5.04
CA ILE A 73 -2.75 -0.42 -3.76
C ILE A 73 -1.38 -0.95 -3.39
N GLY A 74 -0.42 -0.06 -3.23
CA GLY A 74 0.91 -0.34 -2.73
C GLY A 74 0.95 -0.25 -1.21
N CYS A 75 1.52 -1.26 -0.56
CA CYS A 75 1.67 -1.37 0.88
C CYS A 75 3.17 -1.51 1.20
N GLY A 76 3.70 -0.59 2.02
CA GLY A 76 5.12 -0.60 2.38
C GLY A 76 5.38 0.03 3.75
N SER A 77 6.45 -0.38 4.42
CA SER A 77 6.96 0.33 5.60
C SER A 77 7.72 1.57 5.18
N VAL A 78 7.48 2.70 5.84
CA VAL A 78 8.32 3.88 5.73
C VAL A 78 9.64 3.60 6.43
N GLN A 79 10.74 3.70 5.69
CA GLN A 79 12.09 3.48 6.22
C GLN A 79 12.67 4.78 6.76
N ASP A 80 13.35 4.70 7.91
CA ASP A 80 14.32 5.70 8.30
C ASP A 80 15.69 5.26 7.74
N ILE A 81 16.06 5.82 6.59
CA ILE A 81 17.31 5.53 5.87
C ILE A 81 18.54 5.74 6.79
N ALA A 82 18.45 6.64 7.78
CA ALA A 82 19.54 6.92 8.71
C ALA A 82 19.73 5.81 9.77
N ALA A 83 18.64 5.20 10.23
CA ALA A 83 18.69 4.08 11.17
C ALA A 83 19.28 2.82 10.52
N GLU A 84 19.00 2.60 9.24
CA GLU A 84 19.48 1.44 8.49
C GLU A 84 20.99 1.51 8.19
N GLN A 85 21.52 2.70 7.87
CA GLN A 85 22.95 2.89 7.62
C GLN A 85 23.82 2.75 8.87
N THR A 86 23.24 2.99 10.04
CA THR A 86 23.95 2.98 11.33
C THR A 86 23.87 1.63 12.05
N GLY A 87 23.12 0.65 11.51
CA GLY A 87 22.83 -0.60 12.21
C GLY A 87 22.06 -0.39 13.51
N ALA A 88 21.42 0.78 13.66
CA ALA A 88 20.57 1.06 14.80
C ALA A 88 19.43 0.05 14.80
N SER A 89 19.09 -0.44 15.99
CA SER A 89 18.09 -1.48 16.20
C SER A 89 16.81 -1.17 15.43
N THR A 90 16.30 -2.20 14.76
CA THR A 90 15.01 -2.21 14.08
C THR A 90 13.95 -1.52 14.95
N PRO A 91 13.10 -0.64 14.39
CA PRO A 91 12.01 -0.03 15.16
C PRO A 91 11.24 -1.11 15.91
N ILE A 92 10.96 -0.86 17.19
CA ILE A 92 10.19 -1.76 18.04
C ILE A 92 8.84 -2.03 17.37
N ASP A 93 8.36 -3.27 17.43
CA ASP A 93 7.04 -3.65 16.93
C ASP A 93 5.98 -2.65 17.42
N GLY A 94 5.17 -2.11 16.50
CA GLY A 94 4.17 -1.06 16.77
C GLY A 94 4.61 0.39 16.51
N GLU A 95 5.91 0.68 16.37
CA GLU A 95 6.39 2.02 15.98
C GLU A 95 6.58 2.19 14.47
N THR A 96 6.56 1.07 13.72
CA THR A 96 6.67 1.10 12.25
C THR A 96 5.50 1.88 11.65
N VAL A 97 5.83 2.90 10.87
CA VAL A 97 4.86 3.60 10.03
C VAL A 97 4.70 2.83 8.74
N TRP A 98 3.48 2.36 8.48
CA TRP A 98 3.08 1.75 7.23
C TRP A 98 2.48 2.79 6.32
N SER A 99 2.61 2.57 5.02
CA SER A 99 2.07 3.41 3.99
C SER A 99 1.24 2.61 3.00
N CYS A 100 0.12 3.20 2.59
CA CYS A 100 -0.79 2.67 1.58
C CYS A 100 -0.99 3.72 0.49
N MET A 101 -0.55 3.43 -0.73
CA MET A 101 -0.62 4.32 -1.88
C MET A 101 -1.54 3.73 -2.95
N VAL A 102 -2.48 4.51 -3.48
CA VAL A 102 -3.41 4.05 -4.50
C VAL A 102 -3.07 4.66 -5.86
N VAL A 103 -2.88 3.80 -6.85
CA VAL A 103 -2.41 4.20 -8.18
C VAL A 103 -3.25 3.57 -9.26
N ALA A 104 -3.46 4.33 -10.34
CA ALA A 104 -3.95 3.80 -11.60
C ALA A 104 -3.00 4.11 -12.75
N GLU A 105 -2.62 3.08 -13.50
CA GLU A 105 -1.77 3.19 -14.68
C GLU A 105 -2.61 3.04 -15.95
N LEU A 106 -2.65 4.13 -16.72
CA LEU A 106 -3.26 4.15 -18.03
C LEU A 106 -2.21 3.98 -19.10
N SER A 107 -2.44 3.02 -20.01
CA SER A 107 -1.71 2.96 -21.27
C SER A 107 -1.93 4.23 -22.10
N LEU A 108 -1.00 4.55 -23.00
CA LEU A 108 -1.14 5.68 -23.92
C LEU A 108 -2.43 5.61 -24.75
N LEU A 109 -2.79 4.42 -25.23
CA LEU A 109 -4.04 4.20 -25.96
C LEU A 109 -5.27 4.43 -25.06
N GLY A 110 -5.20 4.02 -23.79
CA GLY A 110 -6.29 4.27 -22.83
C GLY A 110 -6.52 5.77 -22.58
N ARG A 111 -5.44 6.55 -22.49
CA ARG A 111 -5.52 8.02 -22.38
C ARG A 111 -6.14 8.64 -23.62
N LEU A 112 -5.74 8.21 -24.82
CA LEU A 112 -6.31 8.69 -26.09
C LEU A 112 -7.80 8.33 -26.25
N LYS A 113 -8.24 7.20 -25.68
CA LYS A 113 -9.66 6.80 -25.63
C LYS A 113 -10.48 7.57 -24.59
N GLY A 114 -9.86 8.46 -23.83
CA GLY A 114 -10.53 9.26 -22.81
C GLY A 114 -10.86 8.47 -21.53
N TYR A 115 -10.23 7.32 -21.29
CA TYR A 115 -10.39 6.64 -20.00
C TYR A 115 -9.85 7.53 -18.87
N SER A 116 -10.59 7.58 -17.77
CA SER A 116 -10.19 8.23 -16.53
C SER A 116 -10.31 7.21 -15.40
N ALA A 117 -9.33 7.22 -14.50
CA ALA A 117 -9.31 6.37 -13.32
C ALA A 117 -9.52 7.17 -12.02
N ALA A 118 -9.77 8.48 -12.11
CA ALA A 118 -9.79 9.37 -10.94
C ALA A 118 -10.82 8.91 -9.88
N GLU A 119 -12.05 8.60 -10.31
CA GLU A 119 -13.09 8.12 -9.40
C GLU A 119 -12.75 6.76 -8.77
N SER A 120 -12.14 5.85 -9.54
CA SER A 120 -11.77 4.52 -9.04
C SER A 120 -10.59 4.56 -8.08
N VAL A 121 -9.62 5.46 -8.32
CA VAL A 121 -8.53 5.76 -7.39
C VAL A 121 -9.09 6.34 -6.10
N GLU A 122 -9.94 7.36 -6.18
CA GLU A 122 -10.55 7.99 -5.00
C GLU A 122 -11.38 6.99 -4.19
N ALA A 123 -12.24 6.22 -4.86
CA ALA A 123 -13.08 5.22 -4.20
C ALA A 123 -12.25 4.12 -3.51
N LEU A 124 -11.15 3.68 -4.13
CA LEU A 124 -10.26 2.68 -3.52
C LEU A 124 -9.48 3.27 -2.36
N PHE A 125 -9.00 4.51 -2.49
CA PHE A 125 -8.31 5.24 -1.40
C PHE A 125 -9.21 5.39 -0.18
N GLN A 126 -10.42 5.94 -0.35
CA GLN A 126 -11.37 6.14 0.74
C GLN A 126 -11.76 4.83 1.42
N GLN A 127 -11.97 3.76 0.63
CA GLN A 127 -12.30 2.46 1.20
C GLN A 127 -11.15 1.86 1.99
N ALA A 128 -9.93 1.86 1.43
CA ALA A 128 -8.76 1.32 2.12
C ALA A 128 -8.47 2.07 3.42
N MET A 129 -8.56 3.41 3.39
CA MET A 129 -8.39 4.24 4.58
C MET A 129 -9.47 3.96 5.63
N ALA A 130 -10.74 3.84 5.21
CA ALA A 130 -11.85 3.51 6.11
C ALA A 130 -11.73 2.10 6.71
N ILE A 131 -11.16 1.12 5.97
CA ILE A 131 -10.84 -0.20 6.51
C ILE A 131 -9.78 -0.08 7.61
N VAL A 132 -8.72 0.68 7.36
CA VAL A 132 -7.63 0.89 8.32
C VAL A 132 -8.13 1.59 9.57
N GLU A 133 -8.92 2.66 9.43
CA GLU A 133 -9.45 3.46 10.54
C GLU A 133 -10.43 2.69 11.45
N ARG A 134 -11.14 1.69 10.92
CA ARG A 134 -12.12 0.89 11.68
C ARG A 134 -11.50 -0.14 12.62
N ASP A 135 -10.26 -0.55 12.37
CA ASP A 135 -9.59 -1.55 13.21
C ASP A 135 -8.84 -0.84 14.34
N THR A 136 -9.19 -1.14 15.59
CA THR A 136 -8.65 -0.46 16.78
C THR A 136 -7.17 -0.72 17.01
N ALA A 137 -6.58 -1.70 16.32
CA ALA A 137 -5.15 -1.94 16.32
C ALA A 137 -4.37 -0.94 15.45
N ASN A 138 -5.06 -0.13 14.63
CA ASN A 138 -4.46 0.84 13.73
C ASN A 138 -4.69 2.29 14.21
N VAL A 139 -3.71 3.14 13.94
CA VAL A 139 -3.79 4.59 14.18
C VAL A 139 -3.27 5.32 12.96
N LEU A 140 -4.13 6.11 12.30
CA LEU A 140 -3.69 6.99 11.20
C LEU A 140 -2.70 8.03 11.73
N VAL A 141 -1.64 8.29 10.95
CA VAL A 141 -0.61 9.27 11.29
C VAL A 141 -0.42 10.26 10.13
N PRO A 142 0.12 11.47 10.38
CA PRO A 142 0.51 12.40 9.32
C PRO A 142 1.56 11.79 8.37
N GLU A 143 1.75 12.43 7.22
CA GLU A 143 2.88 12.16 6.33
C GLU A 143 4.21 12.32 7.12
N PRO A 144 5.09 11.30 7.11
CA PRO A 144 6.33 11.30 7.88
C PRO A 144 7.44 12.19 7.29
#